data_AF-A0A9D8PW70-F1
#
_entry.id   AF-A0A9D8PW70-F1
#
_cell.length_a   1.000
_cell.length_b   1.000
_cell.length_c   1.000
_cell.angle_alpha   90.00
_cell.angle_beta   90.00
_cell.angle_gamma   90.00
#
_symmetry.space_group_name_H-M   'P 1'
#
loop_
_entity.id
_entity.type
_entity.pdbx_description
1 polymer ?
#
loop_
_entity_poly.entity_id
_entity_poly.type
_entity_poly.pdbx_seq_one_letter_code
_entity_poly.pdbx_strand_id
1 'polypeptide(L)'
;MPWLRSLVARLDQLAGENAELKERVLQQAETIRELRDEIAVLKGQMGRPAMKPSRMDEEMDKDKNNPTGGRGRGKYRNSGQPAKTARLDIHEERTMAVNDVPEGSRFLGHRAFTVQDLRIGPHNTRFLLERWATPDGRVLTAACPPDLGGLHFGPGLCYVPRYLELFNPSHSRLR
;
A
#
# COMPACT_ATOMS: atom_id res chain seq x y z
N MET A 1 -51.38 18.35 29.93
CA MET A 1 -50.15 18.26 30.75
C MET A 1 -48.99 18.98 30.05
N PRO A 2 -48.45 20.07 30.61
CA PRO A 2 -47.39 20.88 30.00
C PRO A 2 -46.10 20.11 29.66
N TRP A 3 -45.74 19.10 30.45
CA TRP A 3 -44.50 18.32 30.28
C TRP A 3 -44.48 17.46 29.01
N LEU A 4 -45.63 16.94 28.55
CA LEU A 4 -45.73 16.18 27.30
C LEU A 4 -45.38 17.06 26.09
N ARG A 5 -45.79 18.32 26.09
CA ARG A 5 -45.44 19.28 25.03
C ARG A 5 -43.94 19.58 25.01
N SER A 6 -43.33 19.70 26.19
CA SER A 6 -41.88 19.89 26.32
C SER A 6 -41.08 18.66 25.87
N LEU A 7 -41.59 17.45 26.15
CA LEU A 7 -40.97 16.20 25.71
C LEU A 7 -41.03 16.03 24.18
N VAL A 8 -42.19 16.32 23.57
CA VAL A 8 -42.35 16.28 22.10
C VAL A 8 -41.42 17.29 21.43
N ALA A 9 -41.35 18.53 21.93
CA ALA A 9 -40.43 19.54 21.40
C ALA A 9 -38.95 19.11 21.49
N ARG A 10 -38.56 18.40 22.57
CA ARG A 10 -37.20 17.86 22.70
C ARG A 10 -36.92 16.71 21.73
N LEU A 11 -37.92 15.86 21.44
CA LEU A 11 -37.79 14.79 20.45
C LEU A 11 -37.65 15.36 19.03
N ASP A 12 -38.44 16.37 18.68
CA ASP A 12 -38.36 17.05 17.39
C ASP A 12 -36.99 17.73 17.21
N GLN A 13 -36.48 18.37 18.26
CA GLN A 13 -35.13 18.94 18.26
C GLN A 13 -34.06 17.86 18.03
N LEU A 14 -34.13 16.74 18.75
CA LEU A 14 -33.18 15.63 18.60
C LEU A 14 -33.27 14.98 17.21
N ALA A 15 -34.46 14.93 16.61
CA ALA A 15 -34.64 14.44 15.26
C ALA A 15 -33.97 15.37 14.23
N GLY A 16 -34.09 16.69 14.42
CA GLY A 16 -33.40 17.70 13.61
C GLY A 16 -31.87 17.60 13.71
N GLU A 17 -31.34 17.55 14.93
CA GLU A 17 -29.90 17.38 15.18
C GLU A 17 -29.35 16.10 14.53
N ASN A 18 -30.10 14.99 14.61
CA ASN A 18 -29.73 13.74 13.94
C ASN A 18 -29.75 13.82 12.41
N ALA A 19 -30.66 14.59 11.83
CA ALA A 19 -30.72 14.79 10.38
C ALA A 19 -29.50 15.58 9.89
N GLU A 20 -29.16 16.67 10.58
CA GLU A 20 -27.96 17.48 10.27
C GLU A 20 -26.67 16.66 10.42
N LEU A 21 -26.56 15.85 11.48
CA LEU A 21 -25.40 14.98 11.67
C LEU A 21 -25.23 13.96 10.54
N LYS A 22 -26.33 13.37 10.06
CA LYS A 22 -26.31 12.45 8.92
C LYS A 22 -25.85 13.15 7.64
N GLU A 23 -26.31 14.36 7.40
CA GLU A 23 -25.89 15.14 6.24
C GLU A 23 -24.39 15.46 6.29
N ARG A 24 -23.89 15.91 7.44
CA ARG A 24 -22.45 16.18 7.64
C ARG A 24 -21.61 14.92 7.43
N VAL A 25 -22.08 13.76 7.90
CA VAL A 25 -21.39 12.48 7.69
C VAL A 25 -21.32 12.12 6.20
N LEU A 26 -22.39 12.35 5.44
CA LEU A 26 -22.39 12.09 3.99
C LEU A 26 -21.42 13.04 3.26
N GLN A 27 -21.43 14.33 3.59
CA GLN A 27 -20.51 15.31 3.02
C GLN A 27 -19.05 14.96 3.34
N GLN A 28 -18.75 14.62 4.60
CA GLN A 28 -17.42 14.19 5.02
C GLN A 28 -16.98 12.90 4.33
N ALA A 29 -17.88 11.94 4.16
CA ALA A 29 -17.57 10.69 3.45
C ALA A 29 -17.20 10.94 1.98
N GLU A 30 -17.86 11.91 1.33
CA GLU A 30 -17.55 12.32 -0.03
C GLU A 30 -16.17 13.01 -0.11
N THR A 31 -15.89 13.98 0.76
CA THR A 31 -14.58 14.64 0.82
C THR A 31 -13.45 13.65 1.11
N ILE A 32 -13.66 12.72 2.04
CA ILE A 32 -12.68 11.67 2.34
C ILE A 32 -12.44 10.79 1.11
N ARG A 33 -13.49 10.51 0.31
CA ARG A 33 -13.37 9.73 -0.92
C ARG A 33 -12.50 10.45 -1.94
N GLU A 34 -12.78 11.73 -2.21
CA GLU A 34 -12.02 12.57 -3.14
C GLU A 34 -10.54 12.66 -2.75
N LEU A 35 -10.27 12.96 -1.48
CA LEU A 35 -8.89 13.05 -0.97
C LEU A 35 -8.14 11.71 -1.08
N ARG A 36 -8.83 10.59 -0.87
CA ARG A 36 -8.21 9.25 -1.03
C ARG A 36 -7.87 8.95 -2.49
N ASP A 37 -8.74 9.38 -3.41
CA ASP A 37 -8.49 9.24 -4.85
C ASP A 37 -7.31 10.15 -5.29
N GLU A 38 -7.24 11.38 -4.79
CA GLU A 38 -6.11 12.28 -5.06
C GLU A 38 -4.79 11.74 -4.49
N ILE A 39 -4.81 11.20 -3.27
CA ILE A 39 -3.66 10.52 -2.67
C ILE A 39 -3.24 9.30 -3.51
N ALA A 40 -4.18 8.53 -4.06
CA ALA A 40 -3.86 7.37 -4.90
C ALA A 40 -3.15 7.80 -6.20
N VAL A 41 -3.63 8.87 -6.84
CA VAL A 41 -3.01 9.45 -8.04
C VAL A 41 -1.60 9.98 -7.72
N LEU A 42 -1.45 10.77 -6.66
CA LEU A 42 -0.15 11.33 -6.23
C LEU A 42 0.86 10.24 -5.85
N LYS A 43 0.39 9.10 -5.32
CA LYS A 43 1.23 7.94 -4.99
C LYS A 43 1.52 7.04 -6.19
N GLY A 44 1.11 7.41 -7.40
CA GLY A 44 1.34 6.63 -8.62
C GLY A 44 0.55 5.32 -8.67
N GLN A 45 -0.52 5.20 -7.88
CA GLN A 45 -1.47 4.09 -7.96
C GLN A 45 -2.52 4.42 -9.01
N MET A 46 -2.99 3.42 -9.76
CA MET A 46 -4.09 3.62 -10.71
C MET A 46 -5.34 4.02 -9.90
N GLY A 47 -5.85 5.23 -10.16
CA GLY A 47 -7.07 5.74 -9.55
C GLY A 47 -8.27 4.81 -9.79
N ARG A 48 -9.35 5.02 -9.03
CA ARG A 48 -10.54 4.16 -9.04
C ARG A 48 -11.05 3.92 -10.48
N PRO A 49 -11.24 2.66 -10.91
CA PRO A 49 -11.81 2.38 -12.22
C PRO A 49 -13.26 2.85 -12.27
N ALA A 50 -13.57 3.73 -13.22
CA ALA A 50 -14.94 4.14 -13.52
C ALA A 50 -15.72 2.94 -14.08
N MET A 51 -16.60 2.35 -13.27
CA MET A 51 -17.50 1.31 -13.73
C MET A 51 -18.58 1.95 -14.61
N LYS A 52 -18.58 1.63 -15.90
CA LYS A 52 -19.69 1.98 -16.79
C LYS A 52 -20.87 1.04 -16.50
N PRO A 53 -22.12 1.50 -16.61
CA PRO A 53 -23.29 0.63 -16.50
C PRO A 53 -23.21 -0.48 -17.56
N SER A 54 -23.59 -1.70 -17.15
CA SER A 54 -23.58 -2.89 -18.00
C SER A 54 -24.59 -2.74 -19.14
N ARG A 55 -24.16 -2.92 -20.40
CA ARG A 55 -25.02 -2.95 -21.59
C ARG A 55 -25.47 -4.39 -21.89
N MET A 56 -26.01 -5.10 -20.89
CA MET A 56 -26.44 -6.49 -21.05
C MET A 56 -27.74 -6.64 -21.86
N ASP A 57 -28.54 -5.58 -21.96
CA ASP A 57 -29.88 -5.63 -22.59
C ASP A 57 -29.92 -5.20 -24.06
N GLU A 58 -28.82 -4.69 -24.65
CA GLU A 58 -28.82 -4.20 -26.03
C GLU A 58 -28.51 -5.27 -27.10
N GLU A 59 -28.06 -6.47 -26.71
CA GLU A 59 -27.62 -7.51 -27.67
C GLU A 59 -28.63 -8.66 -27.91
N MET A 60 -29.85 -8.60 -27.35
CA MET A 60 -30.82 -9.70 -27.48
C MET A 60 -31.72 -9.68 -28.74
N ASP A 61 -31.46 -8.85 -29.76
CA ASP A 61 -32.34 -8.83 -30.95
C ASP A 61 -31.65 -8.73 -32.33
N LYS A 62 -30.42 -9.22 -32.45
CA LYS A 62 -29.80 -9.43 -33.78
C LYS A 62 -28.86 -10.63 -33.78
N ASP A 63 -29.39 -11.83 -34.02
CA ASP A 63 -28.69 -12.85 -34.82
C ASP A 63 -29.61 -14.04 -35.17
N LYS A 64 -30.41 -13.85 -36.23
CA LYS A 64 -30.78 -14.96 -37.13
C LYS A 64 -30.03 -14.76 -38.44
N ASN A 65 -28.83 -15.31 -38.55
CA ASN A 65 -28.31 -15.99 -39.73
C ASN A 65 -26.82 -16.32 -39.55
N ASN A 66 -26.54 -17.60 -39.34
CA ASN A 66 -25.26 -18.21 -39.73
C ASN A 66 -25.54 -18.92 -41.07
N PRO A 67 -24.65 -18.86 -42.07
CA PRO A 67 -23.44 -19.68 -42.00
C PRO A 67 -22.20 -18.96 -42.52
N THR A 68 -21.02 -19.27 -41.96
CA THR A 68 -19.90 -19.94 -42.67
C THR A 68 -18.55 -19.65 -41.97
N GLY A 69 -17.87 -20.72 -41.55
CA GLY A 69 -16.41 -20.88 -41.65
C GLY A 69 -15.48 -19.91 -40.93
N GLY A 70 -14.79 -20.39 -39.88
CA GLY A 70 -13.53 -19.79 -39.45
C GLY A 70 -13.09 -20.24 -38.07
N ARG A 71 -12.10 -21.13 -38.00
CA ARG A 71 -11.43 -21.57 -36.77
C ARG A 71 -10.73 -20.39 -36.08
N GLY A 72 -11.43 -19.68 -35.22
CA GLY A 72 -10.86 -18.68 -34.33
C GLY A 72 -10.15 -19.34 -33.15
N ARG A 73 -8.90 -19.78 -33.36
CA ARG A 73 -7.96 -20.04 -32.25
C ARG A 73 -7.99 -18.82 -31.35
N GLY A 74 -8.36 -19.02 -30.08
CA GLY A 74 -8.38 -17.97 -29.08
C GLY A 74 -7.12 -17.14 -29.18
N LYS A 75 -7.29 -15.82 -29.31
CA LYS A 75 -6.20 -14.84 -29.23
C LYS A 75 -5.48 -15.08 -27.90
N TYR A 76 -4.41 -15.87 -27.95
CA TYR A 76 -3.42 -15.88 -26.89
C TYR A 76 -2.94 -14.45 -26.80
N ARG A 77 -3.24 -13.77 -25.69
CA ARG A 77 -2.74 -12.43 -25.43
C ARG A 77 -1.22 -12.57 -25.36
N ASN A 78 -0.56 -12.29 -26.47
CA ASN A 78 0.89 -12.15 -26.52
C ASN A 78 1.24 -10.88 -25.72
N SER A 79 1.28 -11.01 -24.40
CA SER A 79 1.85 -9.96 -23.54
C SER A 79 3.36 -10.08 -23.66
N GLY A 80 3.93 -9.46 -24.71
CA GLY A 80 5.37 -9.25 -24.87
C GLY A 80 5.99 -8.36 -23.79
N GLN A 81 5.33 -8.22 -22.63
CA GLN A 81 5.93 -7.66 -21.43
C GLN A 81 6.69 -8.80 -20.75
N PRO A 82 8.02 -8.70 -20.57
CA PRO A 82 8.74 -9.67 -19.75
C PRO A 82 8.06 -9.72 -18.39
N ALA A 83 7.83 -10.94 -17.87
CA ALA A 83 7.32 -11.12 -16.52
C ALA A 83 8.12 -10.24 -15.57
N LYS A 84 7.45 -9.50 -14.68
CA LYS A 84 8.09 -8.49 -13.80
C LYS A 84 9.28 -9.07 -13.01
N THR A 85 9.28 -10.38 -12.79
CA THR A 85 10.30 -11.16 -12.09
C THR A 85 11.54 -11.49 -12.94
N ALA A 86 11.47 -11.40 -14.27
CA ALA A 86 12.56 -11.81 -15.18
C ALA A 86 13.83 -10.94 -15.08
N ARG A 87 13.77 -9.83 -14.34
CA ARG A 87 14.89 -8.89 -14.14
C ARG A 87 15.34 -8.77 -12.68
N LEU A 88 14.84 -9.64 -11.79
CA LEU A 88 15.26 -9.64 -10.38
C LEU A 88 16.57 -10.40 -10.21
N ASP A 89 17.52 -9.83 -9.49
CA ASP A 89 18.71 -10.53 -9.03
C ASP A 89 18.34 -11.45 -7.87
N ILE A 90 18.65 -12.75 -8.00
CA ILE A 90 18.30 -13.77 -7.00
C ILE A 90 19.48 -13.88 -6.03
N HIS A 91 19.31 -13.27 -4.86
CA HIS A 91 20.34 -13.22 -3.83
C HIS A 91 20.41 -14.51 -3.00
N GLU A 92 19.34 -15.32 -2.99
CA GLU A 92 19.26 -16.59 -2.28
C GLU A 92 18.27 -17.54 -2.98
N GLU A 93 18.61 -18.83 -3.08
CA GLU A 93 17.73 -19.88 -3.59
C GLU A 93 17.55 -20.97 -2.52
N ARG A 94 16.30 -21.39 -2.31
CA ARG A 94 15.95 -22.47 -1.38
C ARG A 94 14.99 -23.45 -2.05
N THR A 95 15.30 -24.74 -1.97
CA THR A 95 14.39 -25.80 -2.39
C THR A 95 13.46 -26.18 -1.25
N MET A 96 12.17 -26.30 -1.54
CA MET A 96 11.17 -26.79 -0.59
C MET A 96 10.77 -28.20 -1.00
N ALA A 97 10.93 -29.16 -0.09
CA ALA A 97 10.46 -30.52 -0.29
C ALA A 97 8.95 -30.62 -0.03
N VAL A 98 8.27 -31.47 -0.79
CA VAL A 98 6.90 -31.85 -0.49
C VAL A 98 6.95 -32.87 0.65
N ASN A 99 6.19 -32.62 1.72
CA ASN A 99 6.00 -33.60 2.79
C ASN A 99 5.00 -34.67 2.34
N ASP A 100 5.18 -35.92 2.77
CA ASP A 100 4.26 -37.04 2.54
C ASP A 100 3.96 -37.33 1.05
N VAL A 101 5.01 -37.56 0.27
CA VAL A 101 4.89 -37.96 -1.13
C VAL A 101 4.36 -39.40 -1.24
N PRO A 102 3.21 -39.65 -1.90
CA PRO A 102 2.65 -40.99 -2.05
C PRO A 102 3.62 -41.97 -2.73
N GLU A 103 3.59 -43.24 -2.32
CA GLU A 103 4.41 -44.29 -2.92
C GLU A 103 4.10 -44.45 -4.43
N GLY A 104 5.14 -44.63 -5.24
CA GLY A 104 5.02 -44.66 -6.71
C GLY A 104 5.03 -43.28 -7.39
N SER A 105 5.11 -42.18 -6.63
CA SER A 105 5.29 -40.85 -7.21
C SER A 105 6.66 -40.67 -7.86
N ARG A 106 6.72 -39.91 -8.96
CA ARG A 106 7.96 -39.53 -9.63
C ARG A 106 8.26 -38.05 -9.44
N PHE A 107 9.53 -37.73 -9.20
CA PHE A 107 9.98 -36.34 -9.16
C PHE A 107 9.96 -35.72 -10.57
N LEU A 108 9.29 -34.56 -10.70
CA LEU A 108 9.15 -33.84 -11.97
C LEU A 108 10.06 -32.60 -12.09
N GLY A 109 10.87 -32.32 -11.06
CA GLY A 109 11.66 -31.09 -10.97
C GLY A 109 11.03 -30.05 -10.04
N HIS A 110 11.61 -28.84 -10.05
CA HIS A 110 11.14 -27.72 -9.23
C HIS A 110 10.37 -26.71 -10.08
N ARG A 111 9.28 -26.17 -9.51
CA ARG A 111 8.61 -24.98 -10.05
C ARG A 111 9.15 -23.75 -9.32
N ALA A 112 9.72 -22.80 -10.07
CA ALA A 112 10.23 -21.56 -9.49
C ALA A 112 9.09 -20.66 -8.98
N PHE A 113 9.26 -20.13 -7.77
CA PHE A 113 8.41 -19.10 -7.17
C PHE A 113 9.33 -18.09 -6.46
N THR A 114 9.32 -16.84 -6.91
CA THR A 114 10.21 -15.79 -6.39
C THR A 114 9.43 -14.86 -5.47
N VAL A 115 9.96 -14.65 -4.25
CA VAL A 115 9.50 -13.63 -3.30
C VAL A 115 10.55 -12.53 -3.26
N GLN A 116 10.11 -11.27 -3.25
CA GLN A 116 10.99 -10.11 -3.14
C GLN A 116 10.81 -9.45 -1.77
N ASP A 117 11.84 -9.48 -0.95
CA ASP A 117 11.89 -8.81 0.35
C ASP A 117 12.65 -7.48 0.28
N LEU A 118 12.30 -6.55 1.17
CA LEU A 118 13.04 -5.30 1.38
C LEU A 118 13.85 -5.39 2.67
N ARG A 119 15.19 -5.34 2.56
CA ARG A 119 16.10 -5.30 3.70
C ARG A 119 16.47 -3.84 4.01
N ILE A 120 15.77 -3.24 4.96
CA ILE A 120 16.04 -1.87 5.44
C ILE A 120 16.89 -1.94 6.71
N GLY A 121 17.96 -1.14 6.80
CA GLY A 121 18.82 -1.06 7.97
C GLY A 121 19.14 0.39 8.34
N PRO A 122 19.46 0.69 9.61
CA PRO A 122 19.89 2.02 10.01
C PRO A 122 21.23 2.36 9.34
N HIS A 123 21.31 3.57 8.79
CA HIS A 123 22.54 4.15 8.29
C HIS A 123 22.90 5.35 9.17
N ASN A 124 23.91 5.19 10.02
CA ASN A 124 24.25 6.17 11.05
C ASN A 124 25.43 7.02 10.60
N THR A 125 25.24 8.33 10.52
CA THR A 125 26.30 9.32 10.29
C THR A 125 26.60 10.06 11.60
N ARG A 126 27.86 10.02 12.05
CA ARG A 126 28.30 10.76 13.24
C ARG A 126 29.04 12.02 12.83
N PHE A 127 28.52 13.17 13.24
CA PHE A 127 29.19 14.47 13.07
C PHE A 127 30.03 14.78 14.30
N LEU A 128 31.32 15.06 14.09
CA LEU A 128 32.22 15.56 15.13
C LEU A 128 32.37 17.06 14.91
N LEU A 129 31.82 17.85 15.85
CA LEU A 129 31.92 19.30 15.79
C LEU A 129 33.23 19.73 16.44
N GLU A 130 34.04 20.46 15.68
CA GLU A 130 35.28 21.02 16.20
C GLU A 130 34.99 21.99 17.35
N ARG A 131 35.88 22.00 18.35
CA ARG A 131 35.74 22.84 19.52
C ARG A 131 37.09 23.42 19.93
N TRP A 132 37.15 24.74 20.02
CA TRP A 132 38.37 25.50 20.25
C TRP A 132 38.21 26.36 21.50
N ALA A 133 39.24 26.39 22.35
CA ALA A 133 39.32 27.36 23.44
C ALA A 133 40.06 28.60 22.92
N THR A 134 39.49 29.78 23.15
CA THR A 134 40.14 31.04 22.81
C THR A 134 41.07 31.49 23.94
N PRO A 135 42.10 32.31 23.64
CA PRO A 135 43.03 32.79 24.67
C PRO A 135 42.37 33.60 25.80
N ASP A 136 41.20 34.19 25.56
CA ASP A 136 40.36 34.90 26.53
C ASP A 136 39.40 33.97 27.31
N GLY A 137 39.54 32.65 27.16
CA GLY A 137 38.83 31.64 27.95
C GLY A 137 37.43 31.27 27.43
N ARG A 138 37.03 31.74 26.24
CA ARG A 138 35.76 31.36 25.61
C ARG A 138 35.91 30.04 24.84
N VAL A 139 34.79 29.37 24.58
CA VAL A 139 34.75 28.13 23.81
C VAL A 139 33.97 28.36 22.52
N LEU A 140 34.64 28.19 21.38
CA LEU A 140 34.03 28.19 20.06
C LEU A 140 33.71 26.75 19.68
N THR A 141 32.47 26.48 19.30
CA THR A 141 32.05 25.17 18.79
C THR A 141 31.54 25.34 17.37
N ALA A 142 31.97 24.49 16.45
CA ALA A 142 31.43 24.46 15.09
C ALA A 142 29.90 24.27 15.16
N ALA A 143 29.17 25.05 14.37
CA ALA A 143 27.72 24.94 14.33
C ALA A 143 27.30 23.60 13.71
N CYS A 144 26.18 23.05 14.19
CA CYS A 144 25.54 21.94 13.52
C CYS A 144 25.09 22.41 12.11
N PRO A 145 25.28 21.60 11.05
CA PRO A 145 24.77 21.92 9.73
C PRO A 145 23.28 22.31 9.80
N PRO A 146 22.87 23.47 9.25
CA PRO A 146 21.51 23.99 9.39
C PRO A 146 20.46 23.02 8.82
N ASP A 147 20.84 22.27 7.77
CA ASP A 147 19.99 21.25 7.12
C ASP A 147 19.61 20.09 8.05
N LEU A 148 20.35 19.89 9.16
CA LEU A 148 20.04 18.88 10.17
C LEU A 148 19.14 19.43 11.27
N GLY A 149 19.04 20.76 11.45
CA GLY A 149 18.10 21.40 12.38
C GLY A 149 18.13 20.91 13.83
N GLY A 150 19.21 20.25 14.28
CA GLY A 150 19.27 19.57 15.58
C GLY A 150 18.48 18.26 15.67
N LEU A 151 18.01 17.73 14.55
CA LEU A 151 17.29 16.47 14.44
C LEU A 151 18.26 15.28 14.53
N HIS A 152 17.85 14.24 15.26
CA HIS A 152 18.57 12.98 15.36
C HIS A 152 18.24 12.00 14.21
N PHE A 153 17.30 12.37 13.35
CA PHE A 153 16.90 11.59 12.19
C PHE A 153 17.19 12.40 10.93
N GLY A 154 17.85 11.76 9.96
CA GLY A 154 18.05 12.38 8.65
C GLY A 154 16.71 12.65 7.95
N PRO A 155 16.66 13.64 7.04
CA PRO A 155 15.43 14.08 6.37
C PRO A 155 14.77 12.99 5.52
N GLY A 156 15.46 11.88 5.22
CA GLY A 156 14.93 10.74 4.48
C GLY A 156 14.07 9.76 5.29
N LEU A 157 13.98 9.92 6.62
CA LEU A 157 13.22 9.00 7.49
C LEU A 157 11.75 9.45 7.65
N CYS A 158 11.00 9.49 6.54
CA CYS A 158 9.57 9.78 6.56
C CYS A 158 8.75 8.48 6.61
N TYR A 159 8.11 8.25 7.77
CA TYR A 159 6.97 7.37 8.06
C TYR A 159 6.63 6.23 7.06
N VAL A 160 6.93 4.98 7.42
CA VAL A 160 6.40 3.78 6.74
C VAL A 160 5.08 3.38 7.44
N PRO A 161 3.95 3.23 6.72
CA PRO A 161 2.71 2.78 7.34
C PRO A 161 2.88 1.38 7.94
N ARG A 162 2.31 1.21 9.13
CA ARG A 162 2.24 -0.01 9.95
C ARG A 162 1.65 -1.20 9.16
N TYR A 163 2.48 -1.94 8.42
CA TYR A 163 2.24 -3.33 7.99
C TYR A 163 3.58 -4.03 7.76
N LEU A 164 4.37 -4.18 8.82
CA LEU A 164 5.51 -5.11 8.82
C LEU A 164 5.55 -5.78 10.19
N GLU A 165 4.65 -6.74 10.38
CA GLU A 165 4.79 -7.74 11.43
C GLU A 165 5.74 -8.84 10.95
N LEU A 166 6.73 -9.11 11.80
CA LEU A 166 7.50 -10.36 11.89
C LEU A 166 8.52 -10.66 10.79
N PHE A 167 9.70 -10.05 10.92
CA PHE A 167 10.93 -10.81 10.68
C PHE A 167 12.01 -10.40 11.70
N ASN A 168 12.02 -11.11 12.83
CA ASN A 168 13.11 -11.04 13.80
C ASN A 168 14.06 -12.23 13.52
N PRO A 169 15.27 -12.01 12.98
CA PRO A 169 16.26 -13.06 12.94
C PRO A 169 16.97 -13.08 14.30
N SER A 170 16.49 -13.97 15.17
CA SER A 170 17.23 -14.44 16.33
C SER A 170 18.64 -14.84 15.88
N HIS A 171 19.63 -14.11 16.37
CA HIS A 171 21.03 -14.41 16.13
C HIS A 171 21.37 -15.80 16.68
N SER A 172 21.57 -16.80 15.82
CA SER A 172 22.34 -17.99 16.17
C SER A 172 23.81 -17.60 16.18
N ARG A 173 24.29 -17.19 17.36
CA ARG A 173 25.72 -17.15 17.66
C ARG A 173 26.23 -18.60 17.65
N LEU A 174 27.10 -18.89 16.69
CA LEU A 174 28.01 -20.03 16.73
C LEU A 174 28.86 -19.96 18.01
N ARG A 175 28.80 -21.01 18.82
CA ARG A 175 29.93 -21.67 19.47
C ARG A 175 29.61 -23.15 19.63
#